data_AF-A0A7T5RNW4-F1
#
_entry.id   AF-A0A7T5RNW4-F1
#
_cell.length_a   1.000
_cell.length_b   1.000
_cell.length_c   1.000
_cell.angle_alpha   90.00
_cell.angle_beta   90.00
_cell.angle_gamma   90.00
#
_symmetry.space_group_name_H-M   'P 1'
#
loop_
_entity.id
_entity.type
_entity.pdbx_description
1 polymer ?
#
loop_
_entity_poly.entity_id
_entity_poly.type
_entity_poly.pdbx_seq_one_letter_code
_entity_poly.pdbx_strand_id
1 'polypeptide(L)'
;MIRTQVYLTEDLYQTIRLKAKKEKRPTAQLIRHLLETGLKEKNKKTKTNAGDALLRIARLGEKLKIKGPKYLSTNIDKYLYEE
;
A
#
# COMPACT_ATOMS: atom_id res chain seq x y z
N MET A 1 26.40 11.36 3.94
CA MET A 1 25.08 12.03 4.01
C MET A 1 25.13 13.30 3.18
N ILE A 2 24.08 13.61 2.43
CA ILE A 2 23.99 14.85 1.63
C ILE A 2 23.11 15.85 2.40
N ARG A 3 23.61 17.08 2.61
CA ARG A 3 22.83 18.15 3.24
C ARG A 3 21.92 18.78 2.19
N THR A 4 20.62 18.78 2.45
CA THR A 4 19.61 19.36 1.55
C THR A 4 18.76 20.35 2.34
N GLN A 5 18.38 21.46 1.72
CA GLN A 5 17.43 22.43 2.26
C GLN A 5 16.10 22.28 1.53
N VAL A 6 15.00 22.25 2.29
CA VAL A 6 13.65 22.10 1.75
C VAL A 6 12.75 23.08 2.48
N TYR A 7 11.91 23.78 1.73
CA TYR A 7 10.87 24.64 2.31
C TYR A 7 9.74 23.78 2.87
N LEU A 8 9.36 24.05 4.12
CA LEU A 8 8.23 23.43 4.79
C LEU A 8 7.20 24.52 5.10
N THR A 9 5.92 24.18 5.02
CA THR A 9 4.89 25.06 5.58
C THR A 9 5.04 25.10 7.10
N GLU A 10 4.62 26.21 7.71
CA GLU A 10 4.69 26.41 9.17
C GLU A 10 4.00 25.26 9.92
N ASP A 11 2.80 24.90 9.49
CA ASP A 11 2.00 23.81 10.07
C ASP A 11 2.74 22.46 10.05
N LEU A 12 3.36 22.12 8.91
CA LEU A 12 4.12 20.89 8.76
C LEU A 12 5.36 20.90 9.66
N TYR A 13 6.06 22.03 9.74
CA TYR A 13 7.22 22.18 10.62
C TYR A 13 6.85 21.99 12.09
N GLN A 14 5.77 22.62 12.57
CA GLN A 14 5.30 22.47 13.94
C GLN A 14 4.87 21.03 14.23
N THR A 15 4.15 20.39 13.30
CA THR A 15 3.74 18.98 13.41
C THR A 15 4.95 18.06 13.58
N ILE A 16 5.99 18.23 12.76
CA ILE A 16 7.22 17.45 12.84
C ILE A 16 7.93 17.70 14.18
N ARG A 17 8.00 18.95 14.63
CA ARG A 17 8.64 19.33 15.89
C ARG A 17 7.95 18.70 17.11
N LEU A 18 6.62 18.74 17.16
CA LEU A 18 5.83 18.12 18.22
C LEU A 18 6.02 16.60 18.24
N LYS A 19 5.99 15.97 17.06
CA LYS A 19 6.20 14.52 16.93
C LYS A 19 7.61 14.09 17.36
N ALA A 20 8.64 14.84 16.96
CA ALA A 20 10.03 14.59 17.36
C ALA A 20 10.20 14.66 18.90
N LYS A 21 9.58 15.65 19.55
CA LYS A 21 9.55 15.75 21.02
C LYS A 21 8.87 14.55 21.66
N LYS A 22 7.69 14.15 21.17
CA LYS A 22 6.94 13.00 21.69
C LYS A 22 7.74 11.71 21.58
N GLU A 23 8.45 11.51 20.47
CA GLU A 23 9.26 10.31 20.21
C GLU A 23 10.67 10.37 20.81
N LYS A 24 11.07 11.49 21.44
CA LYS A 24 12.42 11.73 21.97
C LYS A 24 13.52 11.45 20.93
N ARG A 25 13.29 11.85 19.68
CA ARG A 25 14.23 11.65 18.56
C ARG A 25 14.64 12.98 17.93
N PRO A 26 15.88 13.12 17.43
CA PRO A 26 16.28 14.29 16.67
C PRO A 26 15.38 14.52 15.46
N THR A 27 14.97 15.77 15.24
CA THR A 27 14.07 16.16 14.14
C THR A 27 14.57 15.68 12.78
N ALA A 28 15.87 15.80 12.51
CA ALA A 28 16.48 15.36 11.27
C ALA A 28 16.43 13.83 11.08
N GLN A 29 16.47 13.05 12.17
CA GLN A 29 16.32 11.60 12.12
C GLN A 29 14.87 11.22 11.81
N LEU A 30 13.91 11.89 12.44
CA LEU A 30 12.48 11.70 12.18
C LEU A 30 12.13 12.03 10.73
N ILE A 31 12.55 13.19 10.22
CA ILE A 31 12.30 13.60 8.83
C ILE A 31 12.82 12.56 7.86
N ARG A 32 14.06 12.09 8.06
CA ARG A 32 14.66 11.06 7.20
C ARG A 32 13.86 9.75 7.22
N HIS A 33 13.48 9.29 8.41
CA HIS A 33 12.69 8.06 8.55
C HIS A 33 11.32 8.17 7.88
N LEU A 34 10.65 9.32 8.01
CA LEU A 34 9.37 9.58 7.36
C LEU A 34 9.51 9.62 5.82
N LEU A 35 10.57 10.24 5.30
CA LEU A 35 10.86 10.26 3.86
C LEU A 35 11.14 8.85 3.32
N GLU A 36 11.98 8.06 3.99
CA GLU A 36 12.29 6.69 3.60
C GLU A 36 11.04 5.81 3.59
N THR A 37 10.22 5.90 4.63
CA THR A 37 8.99 5.11 4.75
C THR A 37 7.96 5.55 3.70
N GLY A 38 7.74 6.85 3.54
CA GLY A 38 6.81 7.39 2.55
C GLY A 38 7.19 7.02 1.10
N LEU A 39 8.48 7.06 0.77
CA LEU A 39 8.96 6.63 -0.56
C LEU A 39 8.82 5.11 -0.75
N LYS A 40 9.13 4.30 0.27
CA LYS A 40 8.91 2.85 0.21
C LYS A 40 7.44 2.50 0.01
N GLU A 41 6.53 3.14 0.73
CA GLU A 41 5.09 2.92 0.58
C GLU A 41 4.58 3.34 -0.80
N LYS A 42 5.01 4.50 -1.30
CA LYS A 42 4.67 4.95 -2.66
C LYS A 42 5.14 3.93 -3.70
N ASN A 43 6.37 3.43 -3.56
CA ASN A 43 6.94 2.42 -4.44
C ASN A 43 6.24 1.05 -4.31
N LYS A 44 5.70 0.71 -3.14
CA LYS A 44 4.92 -0.52 -2.94
C LYS A 44 3.55 -0.42 -3.60
N LYS A 45 2.89 0.74 -3.49
CA LYS A 45 1.61 1.02 -4.16
C LYS A 45 1.73 0.99 -5.68
N THR A 46 2.81 1.51 -6.25
CA THR A 46 3.05 1.45 -7.70
C THR A 46 3.47 0.07 -8.22
N LYS A 47 4.04 -0.79 -7.37
CA LYS A 47 4.48 -2.14 -7.75
C LYS A 47 3.38 -3.20 -7.80
N THR A 48 2.17 -2.89 -7.33
CA THR A 48 1.07 -3.85 -7.36
C THR A 48 0.03 -3.33 -8.34
N ASN A 49 0.19 -3.67 -9.62
CA ASN A 49 -0.86 -3.39 -10.59
C ASN A 49 -2.04 -4.36 -10.35
N ALA A 50 -3.25 -3.99 -10.78
CA ALA A 50 -4.43 -4.82 -10.58
C ALA A 50 -4.28 -6.23 -11.21
N GLY A 51 -3.53 -6.34 -12.32
CA GLY A 51 -3.21 -7.60 -12.97
C GLY A 51 -2.37 -8.55 -12.09
N ASP A 52 -1.36 -8.03 -11.39
CA ASP A 52 -0.53 -8.80 -10.47
C ASP A 52 -1.35 -9.33 -9.29
N ALA A 53 -2.31 -8.53 -8.81
CA ALA A 53 -3.23 -8.96 -7.76
C ALA A 53 -4.15 -10.09 -8.26
N LEU A 54 -4.75 -9.94 -9.45
CA LEU A 54 -5.59 -10.98 -10.06
C LEU A 54 -4.81 -12.27 -10.33
N LEU A 55 -3.57 -12.17 -10.81
CA LEU A 55 -2.71 -13.33 -11.06
C LEU A 55 -2.36 -14.08 -9.76
N ARG A 56 -2.15 -13.36 -8.65
CA ARG A 56 -1.96 -13.97 -7.33
C ARG A 56 -3.20 -14.72 -6.86
N ILE A 57 -4.39 -14.15 -7.07
CA ILE A 57 -5.66 -14.80 -6.74
C ILE A 57 -5.85 -16.07 -7.59
N ALA A 58 -5.57 -16.01 -8.89
CA ALA A 58 -5.64 -17.18 -9.77
C ALA A 58 -4.71 -18.32 -9.32
N ARG A 59 -3.44 -18.02 -9.02
CA ARG A 59 -2.48 -18.99 -8.48
C ARG A 59 -2.91 -19.59 -7.13
N LEU A 60 -3.56 -18.79 -6.27
CA LEU A 60 -4.12 -19.28 -5.02
C LEU A 60 -5.28 -20.25 -5.28
N GLY A 61 -6.14 -19.94 -6.25
CA GLY A 61 -7.21 -20.83 -6.72
C GLY A 61 -6.68 -22.17 -7.23
N GLU A 62 -5.61 -22.15 -8.03
CA GLU A 62 -4.93 -23.37 -8.48
C GLU A 62 -4.39 -24.21 -7.32
N LYS A 63 -3.68 -23.57 -6.37
CA LYS A 63 -3.09 -24.26 -5.21
C LYS A 63 -4.16 -24.91 -4.32
N LEU A 64 -5.27 -24.21 -4.12
CA LEU A 64 -6.41 -24.69 -3.31
C LEU A 64 -7.36 -25.60 -4.11
N LYS A 65 -7.05 -25.88 -5.38
CA LYS A 65 -7.90 -26.66 -6.31
C LYS A 65 -9.33 -26.14 -6.39
N ILE A 66 -9.52 -24.82 -6.23
CA ILE A 66 -10.81 -24.16 -6.38
C ILE A 66 -11.18 -24.24 -7.87
N LYS A 67 -12.26 -24.97 -8.17
CA LYS A 67 -12.81 -25.07 -9.52
C LYS A 67 -14.13 -24.32 -9.53
N GLY A 68 -14.21 -23.29 -10.37
CA GLY A 68 -15.47 -22.65 -10.69
C GLY A 68 -16.30 -23.50 -11.67
N PRO A 69 -17.61 -23.25 -11.77
CA PRO A 69 -18.44 -23.82 -12.81
C PRO A 69 -17.88 -23.50 -14.21
N LYS A 70 -17.91 -24.49 -15.11
CA LYS A 70 -17.36 -24.37 -16.48
C LYS A 70 -17.94 -23.18 -17.28
N TYR A 71 -19.18 -22.81 -16.98
CA TYR A 71 -19.92 -21.73 -17.63
C TYR A 71 -20.39 -20.69 -16.61
N LEU A 72 -19.48 -20.27 -15.72
CA LEU A 72 -19.81 -19.30 -14.67
C LEU A 72 -20.36 -18.00 -15.25
N SER A 73 -19.72 -17.44 -16.28
CA SER A 73 -20.13 -16.16 -16.89
C SER A 73 -21.48 -16.22 -17.61
N THR A 74 -21.85 -17.39 -18.13
CA THR A 74 -23.12 -17.58 -18.87
C THR A 74 -24.29 -17.83 -17.93
N ASN A 75 -24.03 -18.42 -16.77
CA ASN A 75 -25.08 -18.84 -15.82
C ASN A 75 -24.96 -18.07 -14.48
N ILE A 76 -24.51 -16.81 -14.53
CA ILE A 76 -24.30 -15.95 -13.36
C ILE A 76 -25.55 -15.92 -12.47
N ASP A 77 -26.72 -15.71 -13.07
CA ASP A 77 -27.97 -15.56 -12.32
C ASP A 77 -28.36 -16.85 -11.58
N LYS A 78 -28.19 -18.00 -12.24
CA LYS A 78 -28.40 -19.32 -11.64
C LYS A 78 -27.52 -19.53 -10.40
N TYR A 79 -26.26 -19.10 -10.43
CA TYR A 79 -25.34 -19.33 -9.30
C TYR A 79 -25.46 -18.29 -8.19
N LEU A 80 -26.04 -17.13 -8.46
CA LEU A 80 -26.18 -16.03 -7.49
C LEU A 80 -27.56 -15.96 -6.85
N TYR A 81 -28.62 -16.38 -7.56
CA TYR A 81 -30.00 -16.10 -7.17
C TYR A 81 -30.92 -17.33 -7.13
N GLU A 82 -30.48 -18.48 -7.63
CA GLU A 82 -31.26 -19.72 -7.59
C GLU A 82 -30.60 -20.71 -6.61
N GLU A 83 -31.36 -21.17 -5.61
CA GLU A 83 -30.94 -22.20 -4.61
C GLU A 83 -31.05 -23.63 -5.16
#